data_AF-A0A4Q5WSL9-F1
#
_entry.id   AF-A0A4Q5WSL9-F1
#
_cell.length_a   1.000
_cell.length_b   1.000
_cell.length_c   1.000
_cell.angle_alpha   90.00
_cell.angle_beta   90.00
_cell.angle_gamma   90.00
#
_symmetry.space_group_name_H-M   'P 1'
#
loop_
_entity.id
_entity.type
_entity.pdbx_description
1 polymer ?
#
loop_
_entity_poly.entity_id
_entity_poly.type
_entity_poly.pdbx_seq_one_letter_code
_entity_poly.pdbx_strand_id
1 'polypeptide(L)'
;MNLFRVLTLALASAFLMTSCKKTDVRSEVASTPALEGRAIFDQGTGTWTDAGAYLVTLESKVANNDGTWTWTWSIRNPNPGNGNNGTVQALSHWNMSFGSCISFADIVSAGSSYNGNSYSNFQPSLSVDPSQNCVLTPVLKFPVSTSGSSKTYCRLVVKADYSVDNGAVGFYKSGARTGCGPLWFQGIGCPGGLDN
;
A
#
# COMPACT_ATOMS: atom_id res chain seq x y z
N MET A 1 -6.15 75.07 46.51
CA MET A 1 -6.49 75.11 45.07
C MET A 1 -5.71 73.98 44.42
N ASN A 2 -6.33 72.81 44.32
CA ASN A 2 -6.91 72.24 43.09
C ASN A 2 -5.84 71.88 42.05
N LEU A 3 -5.83 70.74 41.37
CA LEU A 3 -6.46 69.42 41.46
C LEU A 3 -6.08 68.75 40.11
N PHE A 4 -5.71 67.47 40.10
CA PHE A 4 -5.69 66.55 38.94
C PHE A 4 -4.76 66.85 37.74
N ARG A 5 -4.01 65.83 37.28
CA ARG A 5 -4.47 64.89 36.23
C ARG A 5 -3.43 63.79 35.97
N VAL A 6 -3.81 62.55 36.33
CA VAL A 6 -4.13 61.41 35.43
C VAL A 6 -2.90 60.58 35.03
N LEU A 7 -2.67 59.57 35.88
CA LEU A 7 -1.90 58.36 35.64
C LEU A 7 -2.71 57.47 34.67
N THR A 8 -2.14 57.05 33.55
CA THR A 8 -2.78 56.05 32.66
C THR A 8 -1.92 54.80 32.64
N LEU A 9 -2.24 53.82 33.48
CA LEU A 9 -1.70 52.46 33.40
C LEU A 9 -2.49 51.69 32.35
N ALA A 10 -1.88 51.37 31.22
CA ALA A 10 -2.42 50.42 30.26
C ALA A 10 -2.05 49.00 30.73
N LEU A 11 -3.02 48.27 31.29
CA LEU A 11 -2.89 46.84 31.56
C LEU A 11 -3.15 46.08 30.25
N ALA A 12 -2.10 45.60 29.61
CA ALA A 12 -2.21 44.70 28.46
C ALA A 12 -2.47 43.27 28.97
N SER A 13 -3.71 42.81 28.87
CA SER A 13 -4.09 41.41 29.13
C SER A 13 -3.60 40.53 27.98
N ALA A 14 -2.48 39.84 28.18
CA ALA A 14 -2.02 38.80 27.28
C ALA A 14 -2.89 37.54 27.45
N PHE A 15 -3.85 37.34 26.56
CA PHE A 15 -4.54 36.06 26.42
C PHE A 15 -3.58 35.05 25.80
N LEU A 16 -3.04 34.16 26.63
CA LEU A 16 -2.33 32.96 26.18
C LEU A 16 -3.37 32.01 25.57
N MET A 17 -3.53 32.03 24.25
CA MET A 17 -4.21 30.96 23.54
C MET A 17 -3.31 29.73 23.55
N THR A 18 -3.53 28.85 24.53
CA THR A 18 -3.06 27.47 24.50
C THR A 18 -3.73 26.76 23.33
N SER A 19 -3.07 26.81 22.19
CA SER A 19 -3.36 25.94 21.06
C SER A 19 -3.10 24.50 21.51
N CYS A 20 -4.16 23.79 21.89
CA CYS A 20 -4.13 22.34 21.97
C CYS A 20 -3.83 21.82 20.56
N LYS A 21 -2.54 21.61 20.27
CA LYS A 21 -2.14 20.71 19.20
C LYS A 21 -2.75 19.36 19.54
N LYS A 22 -3.81 18.99 18.84
CA LYS A 22 -4.32 17.63 18.80
C LYS A 22 -3.18 16.80 18.22
N THR A 23 -2.39 16.20 19.09
CA THR A 23 -1.44 15.17 18.70
C THR A 23 -2.29 13.99 18.29
N ASP A 24 -2.63 13.90 17.00
CA ASP A 24 -3.05 12.63 16.41
C ASP A 24 -1.85 11.70 16.57
N VAL A 25 -1.84 10.93 17.66
CA VAL A 25 -0.89 9.86 17.87
C VAL A 25 -1.28 8.74 16.91
N ARG A 26 -0.97 8.95 15.63
CA ARG A 26 -0.98 7.88 14.64
C ARG A 26 0.17 6.97 15.02
N SER A 27 -0.15 5.82 15.61
CA SER A 27 0.84 4.76 15.83
C SER A 27 1.20 4.19 14.46
N GLU A 28 2.22 4.75 13.83
CA GLU A 28 2.84 4.17 12.67
C GLU A 28 3.69 2.99 13.14
N VAL A 29 3.30 1.77 12.76
CA VAL A 29 4.22 0.64 12.85
C VAL A 29 5.25 0.88 11.76
N ALA A 30 6.42 1.39 12.16
CA ALA A 30 7.56 1.56 11.26
C ALA A 30 7.85 0.20 10.60
N SER A 31 7.80 0.16 9.28
CA SER A 31 8.13 -1.02 8.51
C SER A 31 9.56 -1.44 8.85
N THR A 32 9.73 -2.70 9.26
CA THR A 32 11.02 -3.40 9.15
C THR A 32 11.58 -3.20 7.73
N PRO A 33 12.91 -3.09 7.54
CA PRO A 33 13.48 -2.92 6.21
C PRO A 33 12.89 -3.95 5.26
N ALA A 34 12.39 -3.46 4.12
CA ALA A 34 11.68 -4.23 3.12
C ALA A 34 12.37 -5.56 2.87
N LEU A 35 11.64 -6.66 3.05
CA LEU A 35 11.84 -7.77 2.14
C LEU A 35 11.44 -7.20 0.77
N GLU A 36 12.42 -6.68 0.02
CA GLU A 36 12.24 -6.53 -1.42
C GLU A 36 11.73 -7.89 -1.89
N GLY A 37 10.51 -7.95 -2.43
CA GLY A 37 9.92 -9.19 -2.95
C GLY A 37 10.87 -9.83 -3.97
N ARG A 38 11.78 -10.67 -3.47
CA ARG A 38 12.85 -11.34 -4.19
C ARG A 38 12.63 -12.82 -3.96
N ALA A 39 11.69 -13.35 -4.74
CA ALA A 39 11.41 -14.77 -4.77
C ALA A 39 10.38 -15.04 -5.87
N ILE A 40 10.80 -15.66 -6.98
CA ILE A 40 9.95 -16.58 -7.72
C ILE A 40 10.32 -17.99 -7.24
N PHE A 41 9.34 -18.77 -6.76
CA PHE A 41 9.54 -20.18 -6.44
C PHE A 41 9.47 -21.01 -7.74
N ASP A 42 10.60 -21.55 -8.19
CA ASP A 42 10.65 -22.52 -9.29
C ASP A 42 10.39 -23.93 -8.74
N GLN A 43 9.20 -24.47 -9.03
CA GLN A 43 8.81 -25.82 -8.61
C GLN A 43 9.68 -26.93 -9.22
N GLY A 44 10.44 -26.65 -10.29
CA GLY A 44 11.32 -27.63 -10.95
C GLY A 44 12.69 -27.79 -10.30
N THR A 45 13.17 -26.79 -9.56
CA THR A 45 14.55 -26.77 -9.04
C THR A 45 14.65 -26.53 -7.54
N GLY A 46 13.55 -26.17 -6.86
CA GLY A 46 13.54 -25.92 -5.41
C GLY A 46 14.40 -24.73 -4.98
N THR A 47 14.78 -23.86 -5.91
CA THR A 47 15.60 -22.68 -5.64
C THR A 47 14.82 -21.39 -5.87
N TRP A 48 15.01 -20.42 -4.98
CA TRP A 48 14.46 -19.08 -5.11
C TRP A 48 15.27 -18.35 -6.19
N THR A 49 14.65 -18.07 -7.33
CA THR A 49 15.32 -17.30 -8.39
C THR A 49 15.02 -15.82 -8.21
N ASP A 50 16.07 -15.01 -8.31
CA ASP A 50 16.01 -13.57 -8.22
C ASP A 50 15.22 -12.97 -9.39
N ALA A 51 14.36 -12.00 -9.06
CA ALA A 51 13.61 -11.08 -9.94
C ALA A 51 12.23 -11.55 -10.45
N GLY A 52 11.22 -11.38 -9.60
CA GLY A 52 9.88 -11.04 -10.10
C GLY A 52 9.95 -9.85 -11.06
N ALA A 53 9.07 -9.80 -12.08
CA ALA A 53 9.04 -8.73 -13.07
C ALA A 53 8.86 -7.32 -12.45
N TYR A 54 8.29 -7.27 -11.25
CA TYR A 54 8.09 -6.05 -10.47
C TYR A 54 8.48 -6.28 -9.02
N LEU A 55 8.89 -5.21 -8.35
CA LEU A 55 9.14 -5.20 -6.92
C LEU A 55 7.93 -4.57 -6.22
N VAL A 56 7.37 -5.28 -5.25
CA VAL A 56 6.31 -4.78 -4.37
C VAL A 56 6.85 -4.63 -2.96
N THR A 57 6.61 -3.48 -2.36
CA THR A 57 7.09 -3.13 -1.02
C THR A 57 5.91 -2.67 -0.18
N LEU A 58 5.74 -3.26 1.01
CA LEU A 58 4.83 -2.72 2.01
C LEU A 58 5.44 -1.44 2.59
N GLU A 59 4.87 -0.30 2.24
CA GLU A 59 5.36 1.02 2.69
C GLU A 59 4.83 1.35 4.08
N SER A 60 3.58 0.97 4.38
CA SER A 60 2.99 1.21 5.70
C SER A 60 1.77 0.35 5.98
N LYS A 61 1.56 0.09 7.27
CA LYS A 61 0.32 -0.42 7.86
C LYS A 61 -0.04 0.52 9.02
N VAL A 62 -1.22 1.14 8.95
CA VAL A 62 -1.62 2.20 9.87
C VAL A 62 -3.00 1.91 10.45
N ALA A 63 -3.14 2.08 11.77
CA ALA A 63 -4.43 2.22 12.43
C ALA A 63 -5.01 3.63 12.21
N ASN A 64 -6.24 3.71 11.73
CA ASN A 64 -6.97 4.96 11.55
C ASN A 64 -7.85 5.24 12.78
N ASN A 65 -8.20 6.52 12.99
CA ASN A 65 -9.01 6.96 14.14
C ASN A 65 -10.46 6.43 14.12
N ASP A 66 -10.93 5.90 12.99
CA ASP A 66 -12.27 5.34 12.82
C ASP A 66 -12.32 3.81 13.04
N GLY A 67 -11.22 3.22 13.53
CA GLY A 67 -11.11 1.78 13.77
C GLY A 67 -10.77 0.96 12.52
N THR A 68 -10.58 1.59 11.37
CA THR A 68 -10.08 0.92 10.16
C THR A 68 -8.56 0.90 10.10
N TRP A 69 -8.01 0.10 9.18
CA TRP A 69 -6.58 -0.02 8.95
C TRP A 69 -6.25 0.27 7.49
N THR A 70 -5.26 1.14 7.27
CA THR A 70 -4.74 1.47 5.95
C THR A 70 -3.45 0.72 5.69
N TRP A 71 -3.46 -0.09 4.63
CA TRP A 71 -2.28 -0.75 4.08
C TRP A 71 -1.86 -0.03 2.80
N THR A 72 -0.58 0.32 2.69
CA THR A 72 -0.03 0.97 1.50
C THR A 72 1.16 0.18 0.99
N TRP A 73 1.11 -0.20 -0.27
CA TRP A 73 2.23 -0.79 -1.00
C TRP A 73 2.73 0.16 -2.07
N SER A 74 4.00 0.05 -2.44
CA SER A 74 4.50 0.54 -3.71
C SER A 74 4.87 -0.62 -4.63
N ILE A 75 4.73 -0.38 -5.93
CA ILE A 75 5.12 -1.27 -7.01
C ILE A 75 6.05 -0.50 -7.93
N ARG A 76 7.18 -1.10 -8.31
CA ARG A 76 8.11 -0.52 -9.30
C ARG A 76 8.60 -1.58 -10.27
N ASN A 77 8.91 -1.13 -11.49
CA ASN A 77 9.61 -1.94 -12.48
C ASN A 77 11.13 -1.74 -12.32
N PRO A 78 11.88 -2.77 -11.89
CA PRO A 78 13.32 -2.64 -11.66
C PRO A 78 14.15 -2.52 -12.94
N ASN A 79 13.62 -2.96 -14.09
CA ASN A 79 14.33 -2.92 -15.37
C ASN A 79 13.39 -2.57 -16.53
N PRO A 80 12.92 -1.31 -16.63
CA PRO A 80 11.91 -0.93 -17.59
C PRO A 80 12.41 -1.01 -19.03
N GLY A 81 11.57 -1.51 -19.93
CA GLY A 81 11.85 -1.54 -21.35
C GLY A 81 10.74 -2.22 -22.14
N ASN A 82 11.10 -2.87 -23.24
CA ASN A 82 10.13 -3.42 -24.18
C ASN A 82 9.86 -4.92 -23.98
N GLY A 83 10.37 -5.54 -22.92
CA GLY A 83 10.22 -6.98 -22.68
C GLY A 83 11.31 -7.85 -23.30
N ASN A 84 12.33 -7.26 -23.94
CA ASN A 84 13.47 -7.99 -24.52
C ASN A 84 14.75 -7.74 -23.72
N ASN A 85 15.75 -8.60 -23.88
CA ASN A 85 17.10 -8.45 -23.31
C ASN A 85 17.08 -8.22 -21.79
N GLY A 86 16.20 -8.94 -21.09
CA GLY A 86 16.02 -8.83 -19.64
C GLY A 86 15.18 -7.64 -19.16
N THR A 87 14.72 -6.76 -20.06
CA THR A 87 13.83 -5.65 -19.69
C THR A 87 12.38 -6.11 -19.51
N VAL A 88 11.59 -5.31 -18.79
CA VAL A 88 10.20 -5.59 -18.43
C VAL A 88 9.31 -4.47 -18.93
N GLN A 89 8.18 -4.81 -19.56
CA GLN A 89 7.20 -3.82 -20.01
C GLN A 89 6.52 -3.11 -18.83
N ALA A 90 5.86 -1.99 -19.09
CA ALA A 90 5.06 -1.32 -18.07
C ALA A 90 3.96 -2.24 -17.53
N LEU A 91 3.75 -2.21 -16.21
CA LEU A 91 2.62 -2.89 -15.57
C LEU A 91 1.32 -2.32 -16.14
N SER A 92 0.34 -3.17 -16.40
CA SER A 92 -1.03 -2.76 -16.74
C SER A 92 -1.88 -2.62 -15.48
N HIS A 93 -1.77 -3.61 -14.59
CA HIS A 93 -2.45 -3.64 -13.30
C HIS A 93 -1.83 -4.70 -12.40
N TRP A 94 -2.10 -4.57 -11.11
CA TRP A 94 -1.71 -5.54 -10.09
C TRP A 94 -2.94 -6.19 -9.48
N ASN A 95 -2.88 -7.48 -9.27
CA ASN A 95 -3.94 -8.25 -8.66
C ASN A 95 -3.46 -8.84 -7.33
N MET A 96 -4.31 -8.75 -6.32
CA MET A 96 -4.07 -9.33 -5.01
C MET A 96 -5.06 -10.47 -4.79
N SER A 97 -4.52 -11.66 -4.48
CA SER A 97 -5.33 -12.74 -3.94
C SER A 97 -5.37 -12.60 -2.44
N PHE A 98 -6.56 -12.75 -1.86
CA PHE A 98 -6.71 -12.84 -0.43
C PHE A 98 -6.85 -14.30 -0.04
N GLY A 99 -6.09 -14.75 0.96
CA GLY A 99 -6.27 -16.08 1.54
C GLY A 99 -7.63 -16.20 2.26
N SER A 100 -7.87 -17.34 2.90
CA SER A 100 -9.12 -17.59 3.64
C SER A 100 -9.33 -16.69 4.86
N CYS A 101 -8.28 -16.00 5.31
CA CYS A 101 -8.31 -15.22 6.54
C CYS A 101 -8.90 -13.82 6.40
N ILE A 102 -9.04 -13.30 5.18
CA ILE A 102 -9.57 -11.96 4.93
C ILE A 102 -11.00 -12.11 4.41
N SER A 103 -11.95 -11.55 5.14
CA SER A 103 -13.32 -11.43 4.65
C SER A 103 -13.41 -10.27 3.66
N PHE A 104 -14.02 -10.48 2.50
CA PHE A 104 -14.28 -9.39 1.57
C PHE A 104 -15.14 -8.27 2.20
N ALA A 105 -16.00 -8.61 3.18
CA ALA A 105 -16.81 -7.64 3.91
C ALA A 105 -15.99 -6.71 4.83
N ASP A 106 -14.75 -7.07 5.12
CA ASP A 106 -13.82 -6.24 5.88
C ASP A 106 -13.13 -5.21 4.99
N ILE A 107 -13.15 -5.37 3.67
CA ILE A 107 -12.57 -4.38 2.75
C ILE A 107 -13.53 -3.19 2.62
N VAL A 108 -13.02 -2.00 2.98
CA VAL A 108 -13.78 -0.74 2.96
C VAL A 108 -13.58 0.00 1.65
N SER A 109 -12.33 0.14 1.22
CA SER A 109 -11.99 0.85 -0.02
C SER A 109 -10.61 0.46 -0.52
N ALA A 110 -10.36 0.72 -1.81
CA ALA A 110 -9.03 0.60 -2.40
C ALA A 110 -8.72 1.85 -3.22
N GLY A 111 -7.44 2.09 -3.49
CA GLY A 111 -7.03 3.19 -4.35
C GLY A 111 -5.61 3.03 -4.87
N SER A 112 -5.28 3.82 -5.88
CA SER A 112 -3.93 3.87 -6.45
C SER A 112 -3.44 5.32 -6.61
N SER A 113 -2.13 5.51 -6.61
CA SER A 113 -1.49 6.82 -6.69
C SER A 113 -0.12 6.74 -7.37
N TYR A 114 0.23 7.74 -8.19
CA TYR A 114 1.57 7.87 -8.77
C TYR A 114 2.56 8.66 -7.90
N ASN A 115 2.08 9.33 -6.84
CA ASN A 115 2.91 10.20 -6.00
C ASN A 115 2.83 9.86 -4.50
N GLY A 116 2.01 8.89 -4.11
CA GLY A 116 1.82 8.47 -2.72
C GLY A 116 0.99 9.44 -1.86
N ASN A 117 0.56 10.58 -2.41
CA ASN A 117 -0.14 11.64 -1.70
C ASN A 117 -1.59 11.82 -2.15
N SER A 118 -1.86 11.59 -3.44
CA SER A 118 -3.19 11.76 -4.05
C SER A 118 -3.65 10.42 -4.61
N TYR A 119 -4.67 9.82 -3.97
CA TYR A 119 -5.20 8.51 -4.34
C TYR A 119 -6.48 8.64 -5.15
N SER A 120 -6.52 7.95 -6.29
CA SER A 120 -7.75 7.67 -7.01
C SER A 120 -8.40 6.45 -6.38
N ASN A 121 -9.46 6.66 -5.60
CA ASN A 121 -10.15 5.59 -4.89
C ASN A 121 -11.19 4.91 -5.78
N PHE A 122 -11.41 3.63 -5.55
CA PHE A 122 -12.42 2.82 -6.22
C PHE A 122 -13.08 1.86 -5.23
N GLN A 123 -14.27 1.40 -5.58
CA GLN A 123 -14.97 0.36 -4.81
C GLN A 123 -14.33 -1.00 -5.15
N PRO A 124 -13.77 -1.70 -4.15
CA PRO A 124 -13.18 -3.03 -4.34
C PRO A 124 -14.22 -4.00 -4.88
N SER A 125 -13.78 -4.92 -5.74
CA SER A 125 -14.55 -6.10 -6.14
C SER A 125 -13.60 -7.25 -6.36
N LEU A 126 -14.06 -8.47 -6.04
CA LEU A 126 -13.36 -9.69 -6.37
C LEU A 126 -13.98 -10.27 -7.63
N SER A 127 -13.18 -10.39 -8.67
CA SER A 127 -13.60 -11.01 -9.92
C SER A 127 -12.42 -11.72 -10.55
N VAL A 128 -12.72 -12.74 -11.36
CA VAL A 128 -11.71 -13.31 -12.25
C VAL A 128 -11.34 -12.22 -13.25
N ASP A 129 -10.05 -11.98 -13.44
CA ASP A 129 -9.58 -11.00 -14.42
C ASP A 129 -9.46 -11.67 -15.80
N PRO A 130 -10.36 -11.39 -16.75
CA PRO A 130 -10.34 -12.06 -18.05
C PRO A 130 -9.18 -11.60 -18.95
N SER A 131 -8.45 -10.55 -18.57
CA SER A 131 -7.34 -10.02 -19.36
C SER A 131 -6.02 -10.78 -19.17
N GLN A 132 -6.02 -11.81 -18.32
CA GLN A 132 -4.87 -12.63 -17.99
C GLN A 132 -5.27 -14.09 -17.79
N ASN A 133 -4.32 -15.00 -17.98
CA ASN A 133 -4.54 -16.46 -17.86
C ASN A 133 -3.73 -17.11 -16.73
N CYS A 134 -2.83 -16.37 -16.08
CA CYS A 134 -2.00 -16.85 -14.97
C CYS A 134 -2.76 -16.93 -13.63
N VAL A 135 -3.97 -16.40 -13.53
CA VAL A 135 -4.85 -16.56 -12.37
C VAL A 135 -6.29 -16.67 -12.83
N LEU A 136 -6.96 -17.74 -12.38
CA LEU A 136 -8.34 -18.08 -12.76
C LEU A 136 -9.31 -17.95 -11.58
N THR A 137 -8.80 -17.58 -10.41
CA THR A 137 -9.60 -17.33 -9.20
C THR A 137 -9.94 -15.84 -9.08
N PRO A 138 -11.00 -15.49 -8.34
CA PRO A 138 -11.30 -14.09 -8.05
C PRO A 138 -10.17 -13.38 -7.31
N VAL A 139 -9.79 -12.20 -7.79
CA VAL A 139 -8.74 -11.34 -7.22
C VAL A 139 -9.23 -9.91 -7.07
N LEU A 140 -8.61 -9.15 -6.17
CA LEU A 140 -8.78 -7.70 -6.14
C LEU A 140 -7.82 -7.06 -7.13
N LYS A 141 -8.37 -6.30 -8.09
CA LYS A 141 -7.60 -5.60 -9.10
C LYS A 141 -7.32 -4.15 -8.70
N PHE A 142 -6.04 -3.79 -8.66
CA PHE A 142 -5.57 -2.41 -8.61
C PHE A 142 -5.30 -1.92 -10.04
N PRO A 143 -6.11 -0.98 -10.58
CA PRO A 143 -5.94 -0.45 -11.93
C PRO A 143 -4.78 0.57 -11.94
N VAL A 144 -3.56 0.05 -11.90
CA VAL A 144 -2.34 0.84 -11.73
C VAL A 144 -1.27 0.44 -12.73
N SER A 145 -0.59 1.43 -13.32
CA SER A 145 0.52 1.21 -14.23
C SER A 145 1.84 1.65 -13.61
N THR A 146 2.96 1.13 -14.12
CA THR A 146 4.30 1.63 -13.78
C THR A 146 4.83 2.45 -14.94
N SER A 147 5.48 3.59 -14.67
CA SER A 147 6.19 4.37 -15.68
C SER A 147 7.69 4.43 -15.34
N GLY A 148 8.52 3.84 -16.21
CA GLY A 148 9.94 3.64 -15.90
C GLY A 148 10.12 2.86 -14.60
N SER A 149 11.11 3.26 -13.79
CA SER A 149 11.38 2.67 -12.48
C SER A 149 10.72 3.40 -11.31
N SER A 150 9.85 4.36 -11.59
CA SER A 150 9.14 5.12 -10.55
C SER A 150 8.17 4.23 -9.77
N LYS A 151 8.09 4.47 -8.46
CA LYS A 151 7.09 3.82 -7.59
C LYS A 151 5.69 4.25 -8.00
N THR A 152 4.78 3.29 -7.97
CA THR A 152 3.34 3.55 -7.99
C THR A 152 2.70 2.88 -6.80
N TYR A 153 1.81 3.56 -6.12
CA TYR A 153 1.29 3.17 -4.82
C TYR A 153 -0.10 2.57 -4.93
N CYS A 154 -0.35 1.53 -4.16
CA CYS A 154 -1.64 0.87 -3.98
C CYS A 154 -2.03 0.96 -2.51
N ARG A 155 -3.28 1.28 -2.23
CA ARG A 155 -3.80 1.41 -0.87
C ARG A 155 -5.04 0.56 -0.69
N LEU A 156 -5.12 -0.16 0.41
CA LEU A 156 -6.30 -0.88 0.84
C LEU A 156 -6.70 -0.42 2.25
N VAL A 157 -7.98 -0.14 2.45
CA VAL A 157 -8.54 0.16 3.77
C VAL A 157 -9.41 -1.01 4.18
N VAL A 158 -9.17 -1.56 5.37
CA VAL A 158 -9.87 -2.72 5.92
C VAL A 158 -10.37 -2.45 7.34
N LYS A 159 -11.39 -3.18 7.80
CA LYS A 159 -12.00 -3.00 9.14
C LYS A 159 -11.23 -3.69 10.27
N ALA A 160 -10.36 -4.64 9.95
CA ALA A 160 -9.68 -5.47 10.95
C ALA A 160 -8.17 -5.27 10.96
N ASP A 161 -7.57 -5.49 12.14
CA ASP A 161 -6.12 -5.53 12.32
C ASP A 161 -5.56 -6.91 11.94
N TYR A 162 -5.16 -7.07 10.68
CA TYR A 162 -4.56 -8.30 10.19
C TYR A 162 -3.04 -8.34 10.45
N SER A 163 -2.45 -9.54 10.60
CA SER A 163 -0.99 -9.68 10.65
C SER A 163 -0.35 -9.31 9.31
N VAL A 164 0.97 -9.09 9.31
CA VAL A 164 1.76 -9.03 8.07
C VAL A 164 2.16 -10.45 7.69
N ASP A 165 1.75 -10.90 6.50
CA ASP A 165 2.22 -12.14 5.90
C ASP A 165 3.40 -11.83 4.96
N ASN A 166 4.56 -12.44 5.21
CA ASN A 166 5.76 -12.23 4.40
C ASN A 166 5.79 -13.06 3.10
N GLY A 167 4.84 -13.97 2.91
CA GLY A 167 4.71 -14.88 1.78
C GLY A 167 3.49 -14.64 0.89
N ALA A 168 2.80 -13.51 1.07
CA ALA A 168 1.57 -13.22 0.32
C ALA A 168 1.84 -13.21 -1.19
N VAL A 169 0.89 -13.76 -1.96
CA VAL A 169 0.98 -13.91 -3.42
C VAL A 169 0.02 -12.97 -4.13
N GLY A 170 0.56 -12.19 -5.05
CA GLY A 170 -0.19 -11.36 -5.99
C GLY A 170 0.12 -11.79 -7.43
N PHE A 171 -0.53 -11.15 -8.38
CA PHE A 171 -0.32 -11.41 -9.81
C PHE A 171 -0.18 -10.09 -10.57
N TYR A 172 0.84 -10.00 -11.41
CA TYR A 172 1.03 -8.85 -12.28
C TYR A 172 0.48 -9.17 -13.66
N LYS A 173 -0.07 -8.17 -14.34
CA LYS A 173 -0.26 -8.19 -15.79
C LYS A 173 0.55 -7.09 -16.43
N SER A 174 1.29 -7.45 -17.46
CA SER A 174 2.13 -6.57 -18.26
C SER A 174 1.84 -6.78 -19.75
N GLY A 175 2.53 -6.05 -20.63
CA GLY A 175 2.38 -6.15 -22.09
C GLY A 175 2.59 -7.57 -22.64
N ALA A 176 2.41 -7.75 -23.95
CA ALA A 176 2.40 -9.08 -24.57
C ALA A 176 3.69 -9.91 -24.40
N ARG A 177 4.85 -9.26 -24.16
CA ARG A 177 6.15 -9.94 -24.03
C ARG A 177 6.49 -10.31 -22.60
N THR A 178 6.24 -9.40 -21.66
CA THR A 178 6.39 -9.70 -20.23
C THR A 178 5.27 -10.62 -19.73
N GLY A 179 4.07 -10.52 -20.30
CA GLY A 179 2.97 -11.42 -19.99
C GLY A 179 2.35 -11.14 -18.62
N CYS A 180 2.10 -12.21 -17.86
CA CYS A 180 1.54 -12.14 -16.52
C CYS A 180 2.12 -13.26 -15.66
N GLY A 181 2.15 -13.07 -14.35
CA GLY A 181 2.74 -14.06 -13.45
C GLY A 181 2.59 -13.71 -11.97
N PRO A 182 2.94 -14.65 -11.09
CA PRO A 182 2.89 -14.43 -9.65
C PRO A 182 4.01 -13.47 -9.20
N LEU A 183 3.78 -12.82 -8.07
CA LEU A 183 4.74 -12.02 -7.33
C LEU A 183 4.54 -12.23 -5.83
N TRP A 184 5.63 -12.38 -5.08
CA TRP A 184 5.60 -12.53 -3.64
C TRP A 184 5.95 -11.21 -2.97
N PHE A 185 5.23 -10.88 -1.91
CA PHE A 185 5.36 -9.60 -1.22
C PHE A 185 4.88 -9.70 0.23
N GLN A 186 5.22 -8.69 1.03
CA GLN A 186 4.65 -8.54 2.37
C GLN A 186 3.20 -8.06 2.26
N GLY A 187 2.25 -8.94 2.52
CA GLY A 187 0.81 -8.69 2.38
C GLY A 187 0.05 -8.79 3.68
N ILE A 188 -1.26 -8.94 3.54
CA ILE A 188 -2.20 -9.09 4.65
C ILE A 188 -2.29 -10.57 5.02
N GLY A 189 -1.97 -10.90 6.27
CA GLY A 189 -2.03 -12.25 6.84
C GLY A 189 -3.24 -12.49 7.75
N CYS A 190 -3.23 -13.61 8.46
CA CYS A 190 -4.31 -14.00 9.36
C CYS A 190 -4.28 -13.22 10.69
N PRO A 191 -5.43 -12.81 11.25
CA PRO A 191 -5.45 -12.20 12.58
C PRO A 191 -4.78 -13.13 13.62
N GLY A 192 -3.88 -12.58 14.43
CA GLY A 192 -3.16 -13.33 15.47
C GLY A 192 -1.92 -14.10 15.02
N GLY A 193 -1.46 -13.94 13.76
CA GLY A 193 -0.20 -14.54 13.29
C GLY A 193 -0.25 -16.07 13.18
N LEU A 194 -1.44 -16.64 13.05
CA LEU A 194 -1.64 -18.06 12.72
C LEU A 194 -1.47 -18.24 11.20
N ASP A 195 -0.25 -18.02 10.72
CA ASP A 195 0.11 -18.33 9.35
C ASP A 195 0.41 -19.85 9.32
N ASN A 196 -0.36 -20.62 8.54
CA ASN A 196 -0.13 -22.07 8.37
C ASN A 196 1.06 -22.34 7.44
#